data_AF-A0A7Z0MN10-F1
#
_entry.id   AF-A0A7Z0MN10-F1
#
_cell.length_a   1.000
_cell.length_b   1.000
_cell.length_c   1.000
_cell.angle_alpha   90.00
_cell.angle_beta   90.00
_cell.angle_gamma   90.00
#
_symmetry.space_group_name_H-M   'P 1'
#
loop_
_entity.id
_entity.type
_entity.pdbx_description
1 polymer ?
#
loop_
_entity_poly.entity_id
_entity_poly.type
_entity_poly.pdbx_seq_one_letter_code
_entity_poly.pdbx_strand_id
1 'polypeptide(L)'
;MPAQQLIQQISTNLSKTLNKDRQPIKRQLDRLRSELKKGKAVDEKLLQLELKLKQSIANHQVRLDSFPVLEFPDLPISAKKDEIAELIKNNQVIILCGETGSGKTTQLPKICLSIGRGAAGLIGHTQPRRIAARTVADRIAEELKQSIGHAVGYKIRFHDKTRDVLLKN
;
A
#
# COMPACT_ATOMS: atom_id res chain seq x y z
N MET A 1 -22.82 -1.17 -21.78
CA MET A 1 -21.49 -0.81 -22.34
C MET A 1 -20.95 -2.00 -23.13
N PRO A 2 -20.28 -1.81 -24.27
CA PRO A 2 -19.66 -2.90 -25.01
C PRO A 2 -18.62 -3.64 -24.15
N ALA A 3 -18.55 -4.97 -24.25
CA ALA A 3 -17.60 -5.80 -23.49
C ALA A 3 -16.14 -5.32 -23.63
N GLN A 4 -15.76 -4.82 -24.81
CA GLN A 4 -14.44 -4.26 -25.07
C GLN A 4 -14.14 -2.99 -24.25
N GLN A 5 -15.12 -2.10 -24.10
CA GLN A 5 -14.99 -0.89 -23.29
C GLN A 5 -14.80 -1.25 -21.82
N LEU A 6 -15.57 -2.21 -21.32
CA LEU A 6 -15.48 -2.67 -19.94
C LEU A 6 -14.13 -3.33 -19.65
N ILE A 7 -13.63 -4.16 -20.56
CA ILE A 7 -12.28 -4.75 -20.48
C ILE A 7 -11.20 -3.67 -20.38
N GLN A 8 -11.29 -2.61 -21.19
CA GLN A 8 -10.34 -1.51 -21.18
C GLN A 8 -10.41 -0.71 -19.86
N GLN A 9 -11.62 -0.45 -19.37
CA GLN A 9 -11.84 0.22 -18.08
C GLN A 9 -11.28 -0.58 -16.91
N ILE A 10 -11.49 -1.90 -16.88
CA ILE A 10 -10.91 -2.75 -15.83
C ILE A 10 -9.38 -2.72 -15.92
N SER A 11 -8.82 -2.88 -17.12
CA SER A 11 -7.37 -2.90 -17.36
C SER A 11 -6.66 -1.62 -16.88
N THR A 12 -7.24 -0.45 -17.15
CA THR A 12 -6.67 0.86 -16.77
C THR A 12 -6.71 1.12 -15.27
N ASN A 13 -7.70 0.56 -14.56
CA ASN A 13 -7.89 0.79 -13.13
C ASN A 13 -7.27 -0.28 -12.22
N LEU A 14 -6.63 -1.33 -12.78
CA LEU A 14 -5.92 -2.36 -12.00
C LEU A 14 -4.83 -1.80 -11.06
N SER A 15 -4.22 -0.66 -11.39
CA SER A 15 -3.21 -0.04 -10.54
C SER A 15 -3.80 0.52 -9.24
N LYS A 16 -5.09 0.88 -9.23
CA LYS A 16 -5.80 1.50 -8.10
C LYS A 16 -6.40 0.50 -7.12
N THR A 17 -6.28 -0.81 -7.37
CA THR A 17 -6.78 -1.86 -6.48
C THR A 17 -5.80 -2.13 -5.33
N LEU A 18 -6.26 -2.86 -4.31
CA LEU A 18 -5.36 -3.48 -3.34
C LEU A 18 -4.41 -4.47 -4.03
N ASN A 19 -3.20 -4.63 -3.49
CA ASN A 19 -2.17 -5.52 -4.01
C ASN A 19 -2.64 -6.98 -4.01
N LYS A 20 -3.39 -7.40 -2.97
CA LYS A 20 -3.93 -8.77 -2.85
C LYS A 20 -4.94 -9.11 -3.95
N ASP A 21 -5.67 -8.11 -4.47
CA ASP A 21 -6.74 -8.31 -5.46
C ASP A 21 -6.23 -8.16 -6.89
N ARG A 22 -5.13 -7.41 -7.10
CA ARG A 22 -4.63 -7.04 -8.43
C ARG A 22 -4.37 -8.27 -9.31
N GLN A 23 -3.62 -9.25 -8.81
CA GLN A 23 -3.23 -10.42 -9.61
C GLN A 23 -4.40 -11.38 -9.89
N PRO A 24 -5.28 -11.70 -8.91
CA PRO A 24 -6.52 -12.43 -9.19
C PRO A 24 -7.40 -11.75 -10.25
N ILE A 25 -7.66 -10.44 -10.12
CA ILE A 25 -8.49 -9.69 -11.07
C ILE A 25 -7.85 -9.69 -12.46
N LYS A 26 -6.54 -9.44 -12.56
CA LYS A 26 -5.80 -9.49 -13.82
C LYS A 26 -5.92 -10.84 -14.51
N ARG A 27 -5.68 -11.94 -13.79
CA ARG A 27 -5.81 -13.32 -14.33
C ARG A 27 -7.23 -13.59 -14.84
N GLN A 28 -8.25 -13.16 -14.09
CA GLN A 28 -9.64 -13.32 -14.52
C GLN A 28 -9.94 -12.47 -15.76
N LEU A 29 -9.45 -11.24 -15.83
CA LEU A 29 -9.59 -10.36 -17.00
C LEU A 29 -8.95 -10.97 -18.25
N ASP A 30 -7.73 -11.50 -18.15
CA ASP A 30 -7.00 -12.10 -19.26
C ASP A 30 -7.73 -13.35 -19.79
N ARG A 31 -8.30 -14.16 -18.90
CA ARG A 31 -9.16 -15.29 -19.27
C ARG A 31 -10.42 -14.83 -20.02
N LEU A 32 -11.14 -13.81 -19.50
CA LEU A 32 -12.36 -13.30 -20.13
C LEU A 32 -12.08 -12.65 -21.49
N ARG A 33 -10.94 -11.95 -21.64
CA ARG A 33 -10.45 -11.46 -22.93
C ARG A 33 -10.30 -12.60 -23.96
N SER A 34 -9.73 -13.72 -23.55
CA SER A 34 -9.57 -14.91 -24.41
C SER A 34 -10.91 -15.56 -24.76
N GLU A 35 -11.83 -15.66 -23.80
CA GLU A 35 -13.19 -16.20 -24.03
C GLU A 35 -13.99 -15.32 -25.01
N LEU A 36 -13.91 -13.99 -24.89
CA LEU A 36 -14.56 -13.04 -25.80
C LEU A 36 -14.03 -13.18 -27.24
N LYS A 37 -12.71 -13.33 -27.42
CA LYS A 37 -12.11 -13.57 -28.74
C LYS A 37 -12.61 -14.86 -29.40
N LYS A 38 -13.03 -15.84 -28.61
CA LYS A 38 -13.61 -17.11 -29.08
C LYS A 38 -15.14 -17.02 -29.29
N GLY A 39 -15.72 -15.82 -29.24
CA GLY A 39 -17.16 -15.62 -29.44
C GLY A 39 -18.03 -16.10 -28.28
N LYS A 40 -17.46 -16.33 -27.09
CA LYS A 40 -18.25 -16.73 -25.91
C LYS A 40 -18.89 -15.52 -25.24
N ALA A 41 -20.09 -15.72 -24.69
CA ALA A 41 -20.74 -14.73 -23.83
C ALA A 41 -19.95 -14.53 -22.53
N VAL A 42 -19.52 -13.30 -22.27
CA VAL A 42 -18.71 -12.93 -21.10
C VAL A 42 -19.28 -11.74 -20.32
N ASP A 43 -20.37 -11.13 -20.79
CA ASP A 43 -20.88 -9.86 -20.25
C ASP A 43 -21.17 -9.94 -18.75
N GLU A 44 -21.89 -10.97 -18.30
CA GLU A 44 -22.19 -11.18 -16.89
C GLU A 44 -20.91 -11.35 -16.05
N LYS A 45 -19.95 -12.15 -16.52
CA LYS A 45 -18.67 -12.37 -15.83
C LYS A 45 -17.83 -11.09 -15.76
N LEU A 46 -17.89 -10.24 -16.80
CA LEU A 46 -17.21 -8.95 -16.82
C LEU A 46 -17.85 -7.96 -15.86
N LEU A 47 -19.18 -7.92 -15.77
CA LEU A 47 -19.89 -7.11 -14.77
C LEU A 47 -19.51 -7.53 -13.34
N GLN A 48 -19.47 -8.84 -13.06
CA GLN A 48 -19.01 -9.35 -11.77
C GLN A 48 -17.56 -8.97 -11.46
N LEU A 49 -16.68 -8.99 -12.46
CA LEU A 49 -15.29 -8.57 -12.30
C LEU A 49 -15.16 -7.06 -12.06
N GLU A 50 -16.00 -6.25 -12.72
CA GLU A 50 -16.07 -4.80 -12.49
C GLU A 50 -16.51 -4.46 -11.06
N LEU A 51 -17.51 -5.19 -10.53
CA LEU A 51 -17.94 -5.02 -9.14
C LEU A 51 -16.80 -5.31 -8.16
N LYS A 52 -16.07 -6.42 -8.35
CA LYS A 52 -14.88 -6.75 -7.54
C LYS A 52 -13.80 -5.68 -7.62
N LEU A 53 -13.55 -5.16 -8.82
CA LEU A 53 -12.60 -4.07 -9.04
C LEU A 53 -13.02 -2.81 -8.28
N LYS A 54 -14.27 -2.36 -8.44
CA LYS A 54 -14.82 -1.18 -7.76
C LYS A 54 -14.72 -1.32 -6.24
N GLN A 55 -15.05 -2.48 -5.70
CA GLN A 55 -14.91 -2.74 -4.27
C GLN A 55 -13.45 -2.62 -3.81
N SER A 56 -12.50 -3.20 -4.56
CA SER A 56 -11.08 -3.13 -4.21
C SER A 56 -10.55 -1.69 -4.27
N ILE A 57 -10.98 -0.90 -5.26
CA ILE A 57 -10.62 0.53 -5.39
C ILE A 57 -11.22 1.34 -4.23
N ALA A 58 -12.48 1.10 -3.88
CA ALA A 58 -13.13 1.78 -2.76
C ALA A 58 -12.38 1.49 -1.46
N ASN A 59 -12.01 0.23 -1.20
CA ASN A 59 -11.20 -0.14 -0.03
C ASN A 59 -9.82 0.52 -0.04
N HIS A 60 -9.17 0.59 -1.21
CA HIS A 60 -7.90 1.31 -1.37
C HIS A 60 -8.04 2.79 -1.03
N GLN A 61 -9.12 3.44 -1.49
CA GLN A 61 -9.38 4.85 -1.22
C GLN A 61 -9.66 5.09 0.27
N VAL A 62 -10.50 4.26 0.90
CA VAL A 62 -10.75 4.31 2.34
C VAL A 62 -9.44 4.19 3.14
N ARG A 63 -8.51 3.35 2.69
CA ARG A 63 -7.19 3.22 3.33
C ARG A 63 -6.34 4.48 3.14
N LEU A 64 -6.30 5.08 1.95
CA LEU A 64 -5.62 6.35 1.72
C LEU A 64 -6.16 7.46 2.63
N ASP A 65 -7.48 7.59 2.69
CA ASP A 65 -8.15 8.65 3.46
C ASP A 65 -7.98 8.45 4.98
N SER A 66 -7.68 7.22 5.41
CA SER A 66 -7.40 6.89 6.81
C SER A 66 -5.97 7.21 7.27
N PHE A 67 -5.10 7.68 6.38
CA PHE A 67 -3.71 7.99 6.75
C PHE A 67 -3.67 9.13 7.78
N PRO A 68 -2.84 8.99 8.83
CA PRO A 68 -2.69 10.05 9.82
C PRO A 68 -2.03 11.28 9.21
N VAL A 69 -2.21 12.43 9.86
CA VAL A 69 -1.46 13.64 9.53
C VAL A 69 0.03 13.38 9.74
N LEU A 70 0.83 13.70 8.72
CA LEU A 70 2.27 13.46 8.71
C LEU A 70 3.02 14.76 9.02
N GLU A 71 3.58 14.85 10.22
CA GLU A 71 4.49 15.92 10.63
C GLU A 71 5.94 15.44 10.51
N PHE A 72 6.83 16.24 9.93
CA PHE A 72 8.25 15.89 9.77
C PHE A 72 9.10 16.80 10.65
N PRO A 73 9.84 16.27 11.64
CA PRO A 73 10.73 17.07 12.48
C PRO A 73 11.95 17.53 11.68
N ASP A 74 12.66 18.54 12.18
CA ASP A 74 13.90 19.01 11.57
C ASP A 74 15.03 17.99 11.77
N LEU A 75 15.21 17.12 10.77
CA LEU A 75 16.20 16.07 10.71
C LEU A 75 16.81 16.05 9.29
N PRO A 76 18.06 15.58 9.12
CA PRO A 76 18.72 15.56 7.81
C PRO A 76 17.91 14.86 6.71
N ILE A 77 17.17 13.80 7.05
CA ILE A 77 16.30 13.11 6.10
C ILE A 77 15.03 13.88 5.76
N SER A 78 14.47 14.64 6.70
CA SER A 78 13.25 15.42 6.51
C SER A 78 13.49 16.56 5.50
N ALA A 79 14.68 17.16 5.53
CA ALA A 79 15.10 18.16 4.55
C ALA A 79 15.13 17.63 3.10
N LYS A 80 15.31 16.31 2.93
CA LYS A 80 15.34 15.64 1.62
C LYS A 80 14.07 14.84 1.31
N LYS A 81 12.97 15.08 2.04
CA LYS A 81 11.76 14.25 1.92
C LYS A 81 11.23 14.16 0.49
N ASP A 82 11.23 15.27 -0.25
CA ASP A 82 10.62 15.36 -1.58
C ASP A 82 11.51 14.67 -2.63
N GLU A 83 12.82 14.84 -2.52
CA GLU A 83 13.81 14.11 -3.34
C GLU A 83 13.68 12.59 -3.12
N ILE A 84 13.62 12.14 -1.86
CA ILE A 84 13.46 10.73 -1.51
C ILE A 84 12.12 10.19 -2.02
N ALA A 85 11.04 10.94 -1.84
CA ALA A 85 9.71 10.59 -2.33
C ALA A 85 9.71 10.37 -3.85
N GLU A 86 10.37 11.24 -4.60
CA GLU A 86 10.48 11.12 -6.06
C GLU A 86 11.34 9.92 -6.48
N LEU A 87 12.46 9.69 -5.80
CA LEU A 87 13.28 8.50 -6.01
C LEU A 87 12.48 7.21 -5.79
N ILE A 88 11.64 7.14 -4.74
CA ILE A 88 10.80 5.97 -4.44
C ILE A 88 9.67 5.77 -5.48
N LYS A 89 9.17 6.84 -6.10
CA LYS A 89 8.16 6.74 -7.16
C LYS A 89 8.75 6.16 -8.44
N ASN A 90 9.94 6.63 -8.81
CA ASN A 90 10.54 6.36 -10.11
C ASN A 90 11.43 5.11 -10.14
N ASN A 91 11.85 4.61 -8.98
CA ASN A 91 12.75 3.47 -8.88
C ASN A 91 12.12 2.35 -8.05
N GLN A 92 12.18 1.12 -8.58
CA GLN A 92 11.74 -0.07 -7.87
C GLN A 92 12.60 -0.35 -6.63
N VAL A 93 13.90 -0.04 -6.72
CA VAL A 93 14.89 -0.25 -5.66
C VAL A 93 15.73 1.01 -5.53
N ILE A 94 15.92 1.48 -4.30
CA ILE A 94 16.82 2.58 -3.97
C ILE A 94 17.74 2.15 -2.83
N ILE A 95 18.97 2.66 -2.82
CA ILE A 95 19.90 2.51 -1.70
C ILE A 95 20.03 3.89 -1.06
N LEU A 96 19.61 4.01 0.20
CA LEU A 96 19.71 5.26 0.95
C LEU A 96 20.76 5.14 2.05
N CYS A 97 21.80 5.95 1.95
CA CYS A 97 22.88 6.04 2.94
C CYS A 97 22.72 7.31 3.78
N GLY A 98 23.10 7.22 5.06
CA GLY A 98 23.16 8.36 5.95
C GLY A 98 23.69 7.94 7.31
N GLU A 99 24.22 8.87 8.08
CA GLU A 99 24.76 8.61 9.42
C GLU A 99 23.71 8.14 10.44
N THR A 100 24.14 7.49 11.51
CA THR A 100 23.26 7.18 12.64
C THR A 100 22.68 8.48 13.21
N GLY A 101 21.40 8.49 13.57
CA GLY A 101 20.72 9.69 14.05
C GLY A 101 20.10 10.57 12.96
N SER A 102 20.38 10.33 11.67
CA SER A 102 19.83 11.12 10.57
C SER A 102 18.31 10.99 10.34
N GLY A 103 17.59 10.20 11.16
CA GLY A 103 16.14 10.00 11.07
C GLY A 103 15.66 8.90 10.11
N LYS A 104 16.54 8.15 9.42
CA LYS A 104 16.16 7.13 8.42
C LYS A 104 15.06 6.19 8.88
N THR A 105 15.29 5.56 10.03
CA THR A 105 14.44 4.52 10.58
C THR A 105 13.04 5.00 10.93
N THR A 106 12.90 6.24 11.41
CA THR A 106 11.60 6.80 11.85
C THR A 106 10.88 7.55 10.74
N GLN A 107 11.60 8.21 9.83
CA GLN A 107 10.99 9.09 8.83
C GLN A 107 10.72 8.41 7.47
N LEU A 108 11.49 7.40 7.05
CA LEU A 108 11.25 6.74 5.75
C LEU A 108 9.85 6.13 5.62
N PRO A 109 9.30 5.42 6.63
CA PRO A 109 7.94 4.92 6.55
C PRO A 109 6.91 6.05 6.36
N LYS A 110 7.12 7.21 7.00
CA LYS A 110 6.25 8.39 6.87
C LYS A 110 6.35 9.01 5.48
N ILE A 111 7.56 9.11 4.91
CA ILE A 111 7.74 9.56 3.51
C ILE A 111 6.99 8.62 2.57
N CYS A 112 7.10 7.30 2.75
CA CYS A 112 6.34 6.32 1.98
C CYS A 112 4.81 6.53 2.10
N LEU A 113 4.29 6.77 3.30
CA LEU A 113 2.87 7.09 3.50
C LEU A 113 2.47 8.37 2.75
N SER A 114 3.31 9.41 2.77
CA SER A 114 3.01 10.70 2.12
C SER A 114 2.79 10.60 0.60
N ILE A 115 3.38 9.58 -0.04
CA ILE A 115 3.21 9.29 -1.47
C ILE A 115 2.20 8.15 -1.72
N GLY A 116 1.35 7.82 -0.74
CA GLY A 116 0.27 6.84 -0.86
C GLY A 116 0.72 5.38 -0.77
N ARG A 117 1.98 5.08 -0.43
CA ARG A 117 2.37 3.69 -0.13
C ARG A 117 1.69 3.25 1.17
N GLY A 118 1.40 1.96 1.29
CA GLY A 118 0.62 1.42 2.42
C GLY A 118 -0.91 1.47 2.23
N ALA A 119 -1.41 2.10 1.17
CA ALA A 119 -2.84 2.05 0.86
C ALA A 119 -3.22 0.74 0.17
N ALA A 120 -2.44 0.31 -0.83
CA ALA A 120 -2.67 -0.95 -1.52
C ALA A 120 -2.24 -2.20 -0.70
N GLY A 121 -1.57 -2.03 0.44
CA GLY A 121 -0.99 -3.13 1.22
C GLY A 121 -0.33 -2.64 2.50
N LEU A 122 0.77 -3.26 2.94
CA LEU A 122 1.52 -2.83 4.12
C LEU A 122 2.92 -2.32 3.71
N ILE A 123 3.45 -1.37 4.49
CA ILE A 123 4.87 -1.01 4.44
C ILE A 123 5.60 -1.91 5.43
N GLY A 124 6.46 -2.79 4.92
CA GLY A 124 7.31 -3.63 5.76
C GLY A 124 8.56 -2.87 6.18
N HIS A 125 8.72 -2.64 7.48
CA HIS A 125 9.94 -2.07 8.04
C HIS A 125 10.67 -3.12 8.87
N THR A 126 11.76 -3.67 8.35
CA THR A 126 12.51 -4.76 8.98
C THR A 126 13.62 -4.21 9.87
N GLN A 127 13.79 -4.82 11.03
CA GLN A 127 14.84 -4.49 11.99
C GLN A 127 15.54 -5.78 12.44
N PRO A 128 16.89 -5.82 12.47
CA PRO A 128 17.62 -7.04 12.83
C PRO A 128 17.47 -7.41 14.31
N ARG A 129 17.18 -6.43 15.17
CA ARG A 129 17.03 -6.63 16.62
C ARG A 129 15.57 -6.47 17.04
N ARG A 130 15.07 -7.40 17.86
CA ARG A 130 13.67 -7.38 18.36
C ARG A 130 13.34 -6.10 19.14
N ILE A 131 14.25 -5.67 20.02
CA ILE A 131 14.07 -4.45 20.82
C ILE A 131 13.98 -3.24 19.90
N ALA A 132 14.85 -3.15 18.88
CA ALA A 132 14.78 -2.08 17.89
C ALA A 132 13.46 -2.08 17.12
N ALA A 133 12.97 -3.25 16.68
CA ALA A 133 11.67 -3.34 15.99
C ALA A 133 10.52 -2.77 16.83
N ARG A 134 10.48 -3.10 18.13
CA ARG A 134 9.46 -2.60 19.06
C ARG A 134 9.63 -1.10 19.32
N THR A 135 10.81 -0.66 19.76
CA THR A 135 11.06 0.75 20.10
C THR A 135 10.86 1.69 18.90
N VAL A 136 11.24 1.25 17.69
CA VAL A 136 10.98 2.01 16.47
C VAL A 136 9.48 2.10 16.17
N ALA A 137 8.75 0.99 16.30
CA ALA A 137 7.31 1.01 16.11
C ALA A 137 6.62 1.94 17.14
N ASP A 138 6.98 1.83 18.41
CA ASP A 138 6.47 2.68 19.49
C ASP A 138 6.75 4.17 19.17
N ARG A 139 7.98 4.49 18.75
CA ARG A 139 8.36 5.87 18.38
C ARG A 139 7.58 6.41 17.18
N ILE A 140 7.40 5.62 16.12
CA ILE A 140 6.64 6.06 14.94
C ILE A 140 5.16 6.24 15.31
N ALA A 141 4.61 5.37 16.17
CA ALA A 141 3.23 5.50 16.64
C ALA A 141 3.03 6.78 17.45
N GLU A 142 3.96 7.12 18.35
CA GLU A 142 3.99 8.39 19.09
C GLU A 142 4.04 9.60 18.13
N GLU A 143 4.96 9.60 17.16
CA GLU A 143 5.08 10.69 16.17
C GLU A 143 3.81 10.86 15.31
N LEU A 144 3.10 9.76 15.05
CA LEU A 144 1.82 9.77 14.33
C LEU A 144 0.61 10.03 15.23
N LYS A 145 0.82 10.25 16.54
CA LYS A 145 -0.23 10.46 17.54
C LYS A 145 -1.26 9.33 17.54
N GLN A 146 -0.80 8.09 17.36
CA GLN A 146 -1.65 6.89 17.34
C GLN A 146 -1.14 5.81 18.30
N SER A 147 -2.05 5.00 18.82
CA SER A 147 -1.67 3.83 19.61
C SER A 147 -1.17 2.69 18.72
N ILE A 148 -0.18 1.94 19.20
CA ILE A 148 0.28 0.70 18.56
C ILE A 148 -0.89 -0.23 18.25
N GLY A 149 -0.87 -0.80 17.05
CA GLY A 149 -1.95 -1.61 16.49
C GLY A 149 -2.99 -0.80 15.71
N HIS A 150 -2.82 0.50 15.51
CA HIS A 150 -3.61 1.27 14.52
C HIS A 150 -2.82 1.38 13.21
N ALA A 151 -2.31 2.55 12.82
CA ALA A 151 -1.50 2.68 11.61
C ALA A 151 -0.12 2.01 11.70
N VAL A 152 0.39 1.79 12.92
CA VAL A 152 1.72 1.21 13.17
C VAL A 152 1.59 -0.01 14.07
N GLY A 153 2.30 -1.07 13.74
CA GLY A 153 2.41 -2.26 14.57
C GLY A 153 3.73 -2.99 14.31
N TYR A 154 4.03 -3.99 15.14
CA TYR A 154 5.22 -4.82 14.98
C TYR A 154 4.88 -6.30 15.13
N LYS A 155 5.73 -7.13 14.52
CA LYS A 155 5.67 -8.59 14.64
C LYS A 155 7.06 -9.12 14.96
N ILE A 156 7.21 -9.71 16.13
CA ILE A 156 8.42 -10.40 16.58
C ILE A 156 8.04 -11.79 17.06
N ARG A 157 9.02 -12.69 17.19
CA ARG A 157 8.75 -14.06 17.66
C ARG A 157 8.00 -14.00 18.99
N PHE A 158 6.87 -14.70 19.06
CA PHE A 158 5.95 -14.78 20.21
C PHE A 158 5.19 -13.50 20.59
N HIS A 159 5.35 -12.39 19.86
CA HIS A 159 4.56 -11.17 20.07
C HIS A 159 4.15 -10.54 18.74
N ASP A 160 2.84 -10.49 18.50
CA ASP A 160 2.24 -9.82 17.35
C ASP A 160 1.32 -8.70 17.86
N LYS A 161 1.63 -7.46 17.49
CA LYS A 161 0.83 -6.27 17.76
C LYS A 161 0.41 -5.59 16.45
N THR A 162 0.48 -6.30 15.33
CA THR A 162 -0.12 -5.83 14.09
C THR A 162 -1.63 -6.00 14.18
N ARG A 163 -2.38 -4.98 13.75
CA ARG A 163 -3.75 -5.22 13.30
C ARG A 163 -3.70 -5.37 11.80
N ASP A 164 -4.46 -6.34 11.30
CA ASP A 164 -4.83 -6.37 9.90
C ASP A 164 -5.92 -5.29 9.71
N VAL A 165 -5.53 -4.02 9.66
CA VAL A 165 -6.51 -2.93 9.63
C VAL A 165 -7.07 -2.80 8.21
N LEU A 166 -8.40 -2.76 8.17
CA LEU A 166 -9.31 -2.38 7.08
C LEU A 166 -9.70 -3.51 6.11
N LEU A 167 -10.20 -4.61 6.68
CA LEU A 167 -11.53 -5.18 6.43
C LEU A 167 -11.69 -6.46 7.27
N LYS A 168 -12.26 -6.32 8.46
CA LYS A 168 -13.09 -7.41 9.01
C LYS A 168 -14.51 -6.91 8.91
N ASN A 169 -15.31 -7.58 8.09
CA ASN A 169 -16.76 -7.52 8.20
C ASN A 169 -17.17 -7.91 9.63
#